data_AF-A0A8K0M758-F1
#
_entry.id   AF-A0A8K0M758-F1
#
_cell.length_a   1.000
_cell.length_b   1.000
_cell.length_c   1.000
_cell.angle_alpha   90.00
_cell.angle_beta   90.00
_cell.angle_gamma   90.00
#
_symmetry.space_group_name_H-M   'P 1'
#
loop_
_entity.id
_entity.type
_entity.pdbx_description
1 polymer ?
#
loop_
_entity_poly.entity_id
_entity_poly.type
_entity_poly.pdbx_seq_one_letter_code
_entity_poly.pdbx_strand_id
1 'polypeptide(L)'
;MRLLKRTLDGKISLTENLVGGNIPPYAILSHTWGPDIEEVTYKDMVEGIGNDKVGYEKIRFCAEQARCDGLRFFWVDTCCIDKSNYTELSEAINSMFRWYQRAARCYVYLSNLSITGPEQDSEESDLLWESDFRGSRWFTRGWTLQELLAPVSVEFFTRDGRRLGDKISLERQIHEITGISVAALRGSPLSQFEVGERLKWAEARQTTREEDWVYCLLGIFGIFMPLIYGEGREYAVRRLRKEIDDALIREHASERTTRLDDSGLRSGDALSLFFVKTRDPGSGMVEVHVADQATSYGPPRRHFVSAYHQEDGGNGTWVIRDYCLYFVKTRNAESGTIELHRVTRSSDFNIFDIHTPTAFSLSDADNGTWTVDGEDLYFIKTKNTDSGKIEVHRTSHANYREFDLQVATALPESEGDNGTWRVFNGDLYFIKYHNTTSPNDVEVHVLYGGRNYSQVTDYKTWFNVRDGPLGTWDIGKNGDLYFIKLQNIGSQKVEVHRATAASKYREVHQSLSWMSEADGSNGIWCMSDF
;
A
#
# COMPACT_ATOMS: atom_id res chain seq x y z
N MET A 1 -16.94 -19.88 12.22
CA MET A 1 -15.91 -20.36 13.17
C MET A 1 -16.49 -21.46 14.05
N ARG A 2 -15.72 -22.49 14.39
CA ARG A 2 -16.12 -23.52 15.39
C ARG A 2 -15.52 -23.20 16.74
N LEU A 3 -16.23 -23.53 17.81
CA LEU A 3 -15.76 -23.44 19.19
C LEU A 3 -15.67 -24.85 19.79
N LEU A 4 -14.89 -24.97 20.84
CA LEU A 4 -14.94 -26.10 21.76
C LEU A 4 -15.88 -25.77 22.90
N LYS A 5 -16.56 -26.81 23.42
CA LYS A 5 -17.37 -26.74 24.63
C LYS A 5 -17.05 -27.92 25.53
N ARG A 6 -17.08 -27.67 26.83
CA ARG A 6 -17.10 -28.75 27.82
C ARG A 6 -18.55 -29.17 28.06
N THR A 7 -18.83 -30.46 27.90
CA THR A 7 -20.14 -31.05 28.18
C THR A 7 -20.29 -31.33 29.68
N LEU A 8 -21.53 -31.60 30.13
CA LEU A 8 -21.83 -31.86 31.55
C LEU A 8 -21.09 -33.09 32.11
N ASP A 9 -20.78 -34.07 31.25
CA ASP A 9 -19.97 -35.25 31.57
C ASP A 9 -18.45 -34.98 31.52
N GLY A 10 -18.05 -33.73 31.37
CA GLY A 10 -16.65 -33.29 31.41
C GLY A 10 -15.87 -33.50 30.12
N LYS A 11 -16.49 -34.04 29.06
CA LYS A 11 -15.85 -34.21 27.74
C LYS A 11 -15.73 -32.87 27.00
N ILE A 12 -14.76 -32.80 26.10
CA ILE A 12 -14.57 -31.64 25.22
C ILE A 12 -15.05 -32.04 23.83
N SER A 13 -15.88 -31.19 23.22
CA SER A 13 -16.44 -31.43 21.88
C SER A 13 -16.49 -30.15 21.07
N LEU A 14 -16.48 -30.27 19.74
CA LEU A 14 -16.67 -29.15 18.83
C LEU A 14 -18.16 -28.74 18.76
N THR A 15 -18.40 -27.46 18.54
CA THR A 15 -19.70 -26.97 18.07
C THR A 15 -19.85 -27.21 16.56
N GLU A 16 -21.06 -27.01 16.06
CA GLU A 16 -21.24 -26.75 14.63
C GLU A 16 -20.47 -25.49 14.19
N ASN A 17 -20.31 -25.30 12.88
CA ASN A 17 -19.70 -24.07 12.36
C ASN A 17 -20.65 -22.89 12.56
N LEU A 18 -20.27 -21.98 13.47
CA LEU A 18 -21.06 -20.80 13.80
C LEU A 18 -20.79 -19.70 12.77
N VAL A 19 -21.85 -19.17 12.16
CA VAL A 19 -21.80 -18.13 11.14
C VAL A 19 -22.55 -16.88 11.61
N GLY A 20 -22.02 -15.69 11.32
CA GLY A 20 -22.67 -14.41 11.65
C GLY A 20 -22.49 -13.94 13.10
N GLY A 21 -23.44 -13.13 13.59
CA GLY A 21 -23.37 -12.45 14.90
C GLY A 21 -23.73 -13.31 16.12
N ASN A 22 -24.11 -14.58 15.94
CA ASN A 22 -24.57 -15.47 17.02
C ASN A 22 -23.43 -16.26 17.70
N ILE A 23 -22.23 -15.69 17.77
CA ILE A 23 -21.08 -16.33 18.42
C ILE A 23 -21.19 -16.09 19.93
N PRO A 24 -21.35 -17.12 20.77
CA PRO A 24 -21.47 -16.94 22.23
C PRO A 24 -20.14 -16.46 22.81
N PRO A 25 -20.10 -15.83 24.00
CA PRO A 25 -18.85 -15.49 24.67
C PRO A 25 -17.94 -16.71 24.81
N TYR A 26 -16.67 -16.55 24.44
CA TYR A 26 -15.67 -17.61 24.46
C TYR A 26 -14.31 -17.14 24.96
N ALA A 27 -13.56 -18.07 25.54
CA ALA A 27 -12.12 -17.90 25.75
C ALA A 27 -11.33 -18.28 24.50
N ILE A 28 -10.15 -17.74 24.30
CA ILE A 28 -9.26 -18.11 23.19
C ILE A 28 -7.88 -18.48 23.74
N LEU A 29 -7.31 -19.56 23.21
CA LEU A 29 -5.97 -20.00 23.58
C LEU A 29 -4.93 -19.33 22.66
N SER A 30 -3.91 -18.77 23.26
CA SER A 30 -2.67 -18.37 22.60
C SER A 30 -1.56 -19.31 23.05
N HIS A 31 -0.89 -19.96 22.11
CA HIS A 31 0.11 -20.99 22.44
C HIS A 31 1.21 -21.07 21.37
N THR A 32 2.20 -21.90 21.62
CA THR A 32 3.15 -22.30 20.56
C THR A 32 2.86 -23.74 20.13
N TRP A 33 2.98 -24.01 18.83
CA TRP A 33 2.77 -25.36 18.31
C TRP A 33 3.96 -26.27 18.64
N GLY A 34 3.68 -27.48 19.08
CA GLY A 34 4.62 -28.58 19.11
C GLY A 34 4.83 -29.17 17.70
N PRO A 35 5.55 -30.30 17.60
CA PRO A 35 5.57 -31.12 16.41
C PRO A 35 4.16 -31.54 15.97
N ASP A 36 3.90 -31.63 14.66
CA ASP A 36 2.56 -31.94 14.12
C ASP A 36 1.94 -33.24 14.69
N ILE A 37 2.78 -34.23 15.00
CA ILE A 37 2.34 -35.52 15.59
C ILE A 37 1.79 -35.37 17.01
N GLU A 38 2.23 -34.34 17.75
CA GLU A 38 1.82 -34.05 19.12
C GLU A 38 0.59 -33.13 19.16
N GLU A 39 0.29 -32.44 18.07
CA GLU A 39 -0.82 -31.50 17.98
C GLU A 39 -2.16 -32.22 17.75
N VAL A 40 -3.18 -31.75 18.46
CA VAL A 40 -4.56 -32.19 18.27
C VAL A 40 -5.15 -31.39 17.13
N THR A 41 -5.61 -32.10 16.10
CA THR A 41 -6.18 -31.53 14.89
C THR A 41 -7.72 -31.51 14.94
N TYR A 42 -8.35 -30.83 13.99
CA TYR A 42 -9.80 -30.89 13.80
C TYR A 42 -10.29 -32.32 13.63
N LYS A 43 -9.59 -33.11 12.81
CA LYS A 43 -9.92 -34.52 12.56
C LYS A 43 -9.89 -35.35 13.84
N ASP A 44 -8.87 -35.16 14.68
CA ASP A 44 -8.75 -35.87 15.96
C ASP A 44 -9.93 -35.59 16.90
N MET A 45 -10.45 -34.35 16.90
CA MET A 45 -11.61 -33.95 17.69
C MET A 45 -12.92 -34.53 17.16
N VAL A 46 -13.06 -34.64 15.84
CA VAL A 46 -14.22 -35.24 15.18
C VAL A 46 -14.26 -36.76 15.43
N GLU A 47 -13.12 -37.42 15.36
CA GLU A 47 -12.98 -38.86 15.53
C GLU A 47 -12.87 -39.28 17.01
N GLY A 48 -12.60 -38.34 17.92
CA GLY A 48 -12.49 -38.59 19.36
C GLY A 48 -11.20 -39.29 19.78
N ILE A 49 -10.13 -39.16 19.00
CA ILE A 49 -8.87 -39.91 19.15
C ILE A 49 -7.68 -39.05 19.65
N GLY A 50 -7.87 -37.76 19.89
CA GLY A 50 -6.80 -36.82 20.24
C GLY A 50 -6.37 -36.77 21.71
N ASN A 51 -7.05 -37.49 22.60
CA ASN A 51 -6.91 -37.31 24.06
C ASN A 51 -5.54 -37.72 24.64
N ASP A 52 -4.82 -38.57 23.93
CA ASP A 52 -3.51 -39.11 24.34
C ASP A 52 -2.34 -38.31 23.76
N LYS A 53 -2.61 -37.33 22.89
CA LYS A 53 -1.58 -36.46 22.34
C LYS A 53 -1.11 -35.43 23.38
N VAL A 54 0.18 -35.11 23.36
CA VAL A 54 0.79 -34.12 24.28
C VAL A 54 0.09 -32.76 24.15
N GLY A 55 -0.24 -32.34 22.93
CA GLY A 55 -0.97 -31.11 22.65
C GLY A 55 -2.41 -31.08 23.18
N TYR A 56 -2.93 -32.17 23.77
CA TYR A 56 -4.23 -32.16 24.45
C TYR A 56 -4.15 -31.48 25.83
N GLU A 57 -2.97 -31.38 26.44
CA GLU A 57 -2.78 -30.73 27.75
C GLU A 57 -3.22 -29.26 27.74
N LYS A 58 -2.80 -28.49 26.73
CA LYS A 58 -3.17 -27.08 26.57
C LYS A 58 -4.67 -26.89 26.28
N ILE A 59 -5.31 -27.86 25.63
CA ILE A 59 -6.78 -27.85 25.41
C ILE A 59 -7.50 -28.07 26.75
N ARG A 60 -7.05 -29.04 27.57
CA ARG A 60 -7.59 -29.26 28.92
C ARG A 60 -7.41 -28.03 29.81
N PHE A 61 -6.22 -27.43 29.78
CA PHE A 61 -5.93 -26.19 30.50
C PHE A 61 -6.91 -25.08 30.09
N CYS A 62 -7.05 -24.81 28.79
CA CYS A 62 -7.96 -23.78 28.30
C CYS A 62 -9.41 -24.04 28.71
N ALA A 63 -9.86 -25.30 28.63
CA ALA A 63 -11.20 -25.70 29.06
C ALA A 63 -11.45 -25.46 30.56
N GLU A 64 -10.47 -25.75 31.40
CA GLU A 64 -10.57 -25.57 32.85
C GLU A 64 -10.52 -24.08 33.23
N GLN A 65 -9.59 -23.32 32.65
CA GLN A 65 -9.49 -21.89 32.91
C GLN A 65 -10.74 -21.13 32.41
N ALA A 66 -11.24 -21.47 31.22
CA ALA A 66 -12.50 -20.93 30.71
C ALA A 66 -13.66 -21.21 31.68
N ARG A 67 -13.74 -22.41 32.24
CA ARG A 67 -14.76 -22.78 33.24
C ARG A 67 -14.63 -21.92 34.51
N CYS A 68 -13.42 -21.73 35.02
CA CYS A 68 -13.16 -20.89 36.19
C CYS A 68 -13.65 -19.45 35.96
N ASP A 69 -13.50 -18.94 34.74
CA ASP A 69 -13.94 -17.60 34.34
C ASP A 69 -15.41 -17.54 33.86
N GLY A 70 -16.17 -18.63 34.04
CA GLY A 70 -17.61 -18.69 33.71
C GLY A 70 -17.91 -18.79 32.21
N LEU A 71 -16.92 -19.12 31.38
CA LEU A 71 -17.05 -19.27 29.93
C LEU A 71 -17.27 -20.74 29.56
N ARG A 72 -18.40 -21.01 28.90
CA ARG A 72 -18.75 -22.35 28.43
C ARG A 72 -17.97 -22.78 27.19
N PHE A 73 -17.61 -21.80 26.36
CA PHE A 73 -17.00 -22.03 25.05
C PHE A 73 -15.57 -21.50 25.04
N PHE A 74 -14.72 -22.15 24.26
CA PHE A 74 -13.36 -21.71 24.04
C PHE A 74 -12.87 -22.07 22.64
N TRP A 75 -11.75 -21.50 22.20
CA TRP A 75 -11.22 -21.70 20.85
C TRP A 75 -9.73 -22.01 20.88
N VAL A 76 -9.33 -22.97 20.05
CA VAL A 76 -7.94 -23.39 19.85
C VAL A 76 -7.70 -23.62 18.36
N ASP A 77 -6.74 -22.90 17.76
CA ASP A 77 -6.54 -22.86 16.30
C ASP A 77 -6.24 -24.24 15.69
N THR A 78 -5.53 -25.10 16.42
CA THR A 78 -5.07 -26.41 15.92
C THR A 78 -6.23 -27.37 15.66
N CYS A 79 -7.32 -27.27 16.41
CA CYS A 79 -8.45 -28.20 16.32
C CYS A 79 -9.82 -27.56 16.05
N CYS A 80 -9.95 -26.23 16.14
CA CYS A 80 -11.17 -25.53 15.71
C CYS A 80 -11.22 -25.26 14.20
N ILE A 81 -10.06 -25.24 13.52
CA ILE A 81 -9.93 -24.99 12.08
C ILE A 81 -9.66 -26.32 11.37
N ASP A 82 -10.46 -26.64 10.35
CA ASP A 82 -10.14 -27.71 9.41
C ASP A 82 -9.06 -27.23 8.43
N LYS A 83 -7.80 -27.40 8.82
CA LYS A 83 -6.63 -27.00 8.01
C LYS A 83 -6.53 -27.79 6.69
N SER A 84 -7.28 -28.89 6.52
CA SER A 84 -7.34 -29.64 5.25
C SER A 84 -8.27 -28.99 4.22
N ASN A 85 -9.19 -28.14 4.67
CA ASN A 85 -10.07 -27.36 3.82
C ASN A 85 -9.47 -25.97 3.58
N TYR A 86 -8.89 -25.76 2.39
CA TYR A 86 -8.23 -24.50 2.05
C TYR A 86 -9.16 -23.27 2.11
N THR A 87 -10.43 -23.41 1.72
CA THR A 87 -11.41 -22.31 1.81
C THR A 87 -11.60 -21.88 3.26
N GLU A 88 -11.77 -22.86 4.16
CA GLU A 88 -11.91 -22.58 5.59
C GLU A 88 -10.61 -22.01 6.18
N LEU A 89 -9.46 -22.57 5.82
CA LEU A 89 -8.15 -22.06 6.27
C LEU A 89 -7.96 -20.59 5.86
N SER A 90 -8.31 -20.25 4.62
CA SER A 90 -8.23 -18.89 4.10
C SER A 90 -9.16 -17.93 4.84
N GLU A 91 -10.42 -18.32 5.08
CA GLU A 91 -11.37 -17.55 5.88
C GLU A 91 -10.87 -17.36 7.31
N ALA A 92 -10.31 -18.43 7.89
CA ALA A 92 -9.82 -18.44 9.26
C ALA A 92 -8.65 -17.47 9.47
N ILE A 93 -7.63 -17.55 8.62
CA ILE A 93 -6.47 -16.66 8.72
C ILE A 93 -6.87 -15.19 8.54
N ASN A 94 -7.74 -14.88 7.57
CA ASN A 94 -8.27 -13.53 7.37
C ASN A 94 -9.19 -13.06 8.53
N SER A 95 -9.65 -13.97 9.38
CA SER A 95 -10.56 -13.66 10.50
C SER A 95 -9.92 -13.77 11.88
N MET A 96 -8.75 -14.37 12.01
CA MET A 96 -8.11 -14.69 13.30
C MET A 96 -7.99 -13.46 14.18
N PHE A 97 -7.49 -12.34 13.65
CA PHE A 97 -7.37 -11.10 14.44
C PHE A 97 -8.71 -10.69 15.07
N ARG A 98 -9.80 -10.73 14.30
CA ARG A 98 -11.15 -10.41 14.82
C ARG A 98 -11.64 -11.45 15.83
N TRP A 99 -11.25 -12.71 15.69
CA TRP A 99 -11.59 -13.75 16.66
C TRP A 99 -10.82 -13.55 17.97
N TYR A 100 -9.55 -13.15 17.93
CA TYR A 100 -8.81 -12.77 19.14
C TYR A 100 -9.38 -11.48 19.76
N GLN A 101 -9.70 -10.48 18.94
CA GLN A 101 -10.28 -9.22 19.41
C GLN A 101 -11.63 -9.40 20.13
N ARG A 102 -12.46 -10.34 19.68
CA ARG A 102 -13.80 -10.60 20.23
C ARG A 102 -13.83 -11.62 21.37
N ALA A 103 -12.70 -12.27 21.68
CA ALA A 103 -12.62 -13.21 22.78
C ALA A 103 -12.85 -12.50 24.12
N ALA A 104 -13.60 -13.12 25.02
CA ALA A 104 -13.84 -12.58 26.36
C ALA A 104 -12.57 -12.65 27.23
N ARG A 105 -11.74 -13.68 27.01
CA ARG A 105 -10.44 -13.90 27.64
C ARG A 105 -9.48 -14.54 26.63
N CYS A 106 -8.24 -14.08 26.61
CA CYS A 106 -7.14 -14.75 25.90
C CYS A 106 -6.18 -15.34 26.94
N TYR A 107 -6.00 -16.66 26.91
CA TYR A 107 -5.06 -17.34 27.80
C TYR A 107 -3.79 -17.67 27.02
N VAL A 108 -2.66 -17.10 27.43
CA VAL A 108 -1.35 -17.43 26.90
C VAL A 108 -0.79 -18.61 27.69
N TYR A 109 -0.64 -19.74 27.03
CA TYR A 109 -0.08 -20.96 27.63
C TYR A 109 1.39 -21.12 27.25
N LEU A 110 2.27 -20.90 28.23
CA LEU A 110 3.72 -20.94 28.06
C LEU A 110 4.24 -22.36 28.34
N SER A 111 4.24 -23.20 27.30
CA SER A 111 4.58 -24.63 27.40
C SER A 111 6.01 -24.93 27.87
N ASN A 112 6.93 -23.97 27.77
CA ASN A 112 8.34 -24.11 28.15
C ASN A 112 8.64 -23.65 29.58
N LEU A 113 7.66 -23.12 30.30
CA LEU A 113 7.81 -22.60 31.66
C LEU A 113 7.11 -23.52 32.66
N SER A 114 7.87 -24.11 33.56
CA SER A 114 7.36 -24.82 34.73
C SER A 114 7.98 -24.22 35.98
N ILE A 115 7.14 -23.84 36.94
CA ILE A 115 7.62 -23.31 38.24
C ILE A 115 7.29 -24.38 39.27
N THR A 116 8.18 -25.36 39.42
CA THR A 116 8.06 -26.39 40.46
C THR A 116 8.72 -25.89 41.74
N GLY A 117 7.91 -25.46 42.72
CA GLY A 117 8.36 -25.17 44.07
C GLY A 117 7.24 -24.60 44.95
N PRO A 118 7.20 -24.92 46.27
CA PRO A 118 6.31 -24.22 47.20
C PRO A 118 6.65 -22.74 47.22
N GLU A 119 5.65 -21.88 47.47
CA GLU A 119 5.80 -20.43 47.66
C GLU A 119 6.91 -20.16 48.69
N GLN A 120 8.13 -19.96 48.22
CA GLN A 120 9.17 -19.30 48.95
C GLN A 120 9.31 -17.95 48.27
N ASP A 121 8.77 -16.92 48.92
CA ASP A 121 9.00 -15.52 48.62
C ASP A 121 10.50 -15.22 48.82
N SER A 122 11.33 -15.65 47.88
CA SER A 122 12.76 -15.33 47.82
C SER A 122 13.04 -14.55 46.54
N GLU A 123 13.90 -13.52 46.64
CA GLU A 123 14.32 -12.70 45.49
C GLU A 123 14.91 -13.55 44.35
N GLU A 124 15.48 -14.73 44.65
CA GLU A 124 15.97 -15.69 43.66
C GLU A 124 14.84 -16.34 42.84
N SER A 125 13.69 -16.65 43.44
CA SER A 125 12.54 -17.21 42.72
C SER A 125 11.93 -16.18 41.75
N ASP A 126 11.96 -14.90 42.10
CA ASP A 126 11.47 -13.81 41.27
C ASP A 126 12.36 -13.55 40.04
N LEU A 127 13.68 -13.66 40.19
CA LEU A 127 14.62 -13.50 39.07
C LEU A 127 14.56 -14.65 38.06
N LEU A 128 14.27 -15.88 38.52
CA LEU A 128 14.23 -17.07 37.67
C LEU A 128 13.02 -17.09 36.74
N TRP A 129 11.80 -16.81 37.24
CA TRP A 129 10.61 -16.82 36.37
C TRP A 129 10.66 -15.72 35.31
N GLU A 130 11.20 -14.54 35.64
CA GLU A 130 11.30 -13.43 34.69
C GLU A 130 12.29 -13.77 33.56
N SER A 131 13.40 -14.45 33.88
CA SER A 131 14.35 -14.93 32.88
C SER A 131 13.71 -15.94 31.91
N ASP A 132 13.02 -16.95 32.43
CA ASP A 132 12.34 -17.96 31.62
C ASP A 132 11.19 -17.37 30.80
N PHE A 133 10.48 -16.38 31.36
CA PHE A 133 9.44 -15.63 30.67
C PHE A 133 10.02 -14.90 29.45
N ARG A 134 11.12 -14.15 29.64
CA ARG A 134 11.84 -13.46 28.57
C ARG A 134 12.39 -14.42 27.51
N GLY A 135 12.82 -15.61 27.92
CA GLY A 135 13.31 -16.66 27.03
C GLY A 135 12.22 -17.46 26.31
N SER A 136 10.93 -17.17 26.54
CA SER A 136 9.86 -17.99 25.96
C SER A 136 9.78 -17.86 24.44
N ARG A 137 9.70 -19.01 23.76
CA ARG A 137 9.43 -19.13 22.32
C ARG A 137 8.13 -18.44 21.90
N TRP A 138 7.22 -18.20 22.85
CA TRP A 138 5.97 -17.48 22.56
C TRP A 138 6.23 -16.08 22.01
N PHE A 139 7.25 -15.37 22.50
CA PHE A 139 7.58 -14.02 22.03
C PHE A 139 8.20 -13.98 20.63
N THR A 140 8.80 -15.07 20.18
CA THR A 140 9.46 -15.17 18.87
C THR A 140 8.59 -15.84 17.81
N ARG A 141 7.37 -16.29 18.13
CA ARG A 141 6.44 -16.86 17.14
C ARG A 141 5.72 -15.75 16.37
N GLY A 142 5.60 -15.85 15.05
CA GLY A 142 4.93 -14.85 14.21
C GLY A 142 3.46 -14.61 14.59
N TRP A 143 2.69 -15.70 14.68
CA TRP A 143 1.25 -15.64 14.95
C TRP A 143 0.88 -15.02 16.30
N THR A 144 1.72 -15.19 17.33
CA THR A 144 1.44 -14.66 18.68
C THR A 144 1.44 -13.13 18.73
N LEU A 145 1.90 -12.44 17.68
CA LEU A 145 1.81 -10.97 17.56
C LEU A 145 0.36 -10.49 17.58
N GLN A 146 -0.49 -11.07 16.72
CA GLN A 146 -1.92 -10.72 16.71
C GLN A 146 -2.64 -11.26 17.95
N GLU A 147 -2.17 -12.38 18.51
CA GLU A 147 -2.74 -12.98 19.73
C GLU A 147 -2.48 -12.12 20.98
N LEU A 148 -1.42 -11.30 20.95
CA LEU A 148 -1.09 -10.30 21.98
C LEU A 148 -1.87 -8.98 21.80
N LEU A 149 -1.88 -8.47 20.57
CA LEU A 149 -2.36 -7.13 20.25
C LEU A 149 -3.88 -7.06 20.08
N ALA A 150 -4.50 -8.10 19.51
CA ALA A 150 -5.94 -8.05 19.21
C ALA A 150 -6.84 -8.14 20.45
N PRO A 151 -6.63 -9.06 21.42
CA PRO A 151 -7.54 -9.20 22.55
C PRO A 151 -7.44 -8.04 23.54
N VAL A 152 -8.58 -7.68 24.13
CA VAL A 152 -8.64 -6.71 25.23
C VAL A 152 -8.02 -7.29 26.51
N SER A 153 -8.23 -8.58 26.77
CA SER A 153 -7.73 -9.28 27.97
C SER A 153 -6.80 -10.42 27.54
N VAL A 154 -5.55 -10.38 28.02
CA VAL A 154 -4.53 -11.40 27.78
C VAL A 154 -3.88 -11.74 29.11
N GLU A 155 -3.95 -13.01 29.51
CA GLU A 155 -3.45 -13.53 30.78
C GLU A 155 -2.41 -14.63 30.54
N PHE A 156 -1.27 -14.54 31.22
CA PHE A 156 -0.13 -15.42 31.01
C PHE A 156 -0.08 -16.52 32.06
N PHE A 157 0.05 -17.77 31.59
CA PHE A 157 0.09 -18.95 32.43
C PHE A 157 1.30 -19.82 32.10
N THR A 158 1.87 -20.42 33.14
CA THR A 158 2.88 -21.47 33.00
C THR A 158 2.26 -22.76 32.45
N ARG A 159 3.11 -23.73 32.08
CA ARG A 159 2.70 -25.08 31.69
C ARG A 159 1.79 -25.75 32.73
N ASP A 160 2.05 -25.49 34.01
CA ASP A 160 1.33 -26.06 35.15
C ASP A 160 0.04 -25.30 35.51
N GLY A 161 -0.31 -24.26 34.74
CA GLY A 161 -1.52 -23.47 34.95
C GLY A 161 -1.39 -22.37 36.02
N ARG A 162 -0.19 -22.04 36.48
CA ARG A 162 0.03 -20.90 37.40
C ARG A 162 -0.05 -19.59 36.62
N ARG A 163 -0.89 -18.66 37.08
CA ARG A 163 -0.99 -17.31 36.50
C ARG A 163 0.25 -16.49 36.87
N LEU A 164 0.92 -15.94 35.86
CA LEU A 164 2.08 -15.04 36.02
C LEU A 164 1.64 -13.57 36.09
N GLY A 165 0.59 -13.22 35.35
CA GLY A 165 0.12 -11.85 35.23
C GLY A 165 -0.75 -11.66 34.00
N ASP A 166 -1.05 -10.42 33.68
CA ASP A 166 -1.74 -10.02 32.46
C ASP A 166 -0.91 -9.04 31.63
N LYS A 167 -1.41 -8.72 30.44
CA LYS A 167 -0.75 -7.79 29.51
C LYS A 167 -0.44 -6.42 30.13
N ILE A 168 -1.20 -5.98 31.12
CA ILE A 168 -0.97 -4.69 31.79
C ILE A 168 0.06 -4.85 32.91
N SER A 169 -0.08 -5.87 33.77
CA SER A 169 0.87 -6.11 34.85
C SER A 169 2.28 -6.46 34.37
N LEU A 170 2.39 -7.01 33.15
CA LEU A 170 3.66 -7.42 32.51
C LEU A 170 4.07 -6.49 31.34
N GLU A 171 3.45 -5.33 31.19
CA GLU A 171 3.64 -4.46 30.02
C GLU A 171 5.10 -4.03 29.81
N ARG A 172 5.86 -3.82 30.90
CA ARG A 172 7.27 -3.44 30.85
C ARG A 172 8.09 -4.57 30.23
N GLN A 173 7.96 -5.78 30.75
CA GLN A 173 8.67 -6.96 30.25
C GLN A 173 8.29 -7.22 28.79
N ILE A 174 7.00 -7.16 28.46
CA ILE A 174 6.52 -7.39 27.08
C ILE A 174 7.08 -6.33 26.12
N HIS A 175 7.07 -5.05 26.50
CA HIS A 175 7.64 -3.96 25.71
C HIS A 175 9.14 -4.18 25.45
N GLU A 176 9.90 -4.50 26.50
CA GLU A 176 11.35 -4.73 26.39
C GLU A 176 11.70 -5.95 25.52
N ILE A 177 10.90 -7.03 25.57
CA ILE A 177 11.13 -8.23 24.75
C ILE A 177 10.77 -8.00 23.29
N THR A 178 9.66 -7.29 23.03
CA THR A 178 9.03 -7.26 21.69
C THR A 178 9.25 -5.97 20.92
N GLY A 179 9.66 -4.89 21.59
CA GLY A 179 9.70 -3.54 21.02
C GLY A 179 8.31 -2.92 20.75
N ILE A 180 7.22 -3.59 21.13
CA ILE A 180 5.85 -3.09 20.96
C ILE A 180 5.60 -1.96 21.95
N SER A 181 5.14 -0.80 21.49
CA SER A 181 4.88 0.35 22.36
C SER A 181 3.88 0.03 23.48
N VAL A 182 4.09 0.60 24.66
CA VAL A 182 3.17 0.43 25.80
C VAL A 182 1.76 0.92 25.45
N ALA A 183 1.65 1.97 24.62
CA ALA A 183 0.37 2.45 24.11
C ALA A 183 -0.37 1.39 23.28
N ALA A 184 0.32 0.67 22.40
CA ALA A 184 -0.27 -0.43 21.64
C ALA A 184 -0.69 -1.60 22.54
N LEU A 185 0.13 -1.96 23.54
CA LEU A 185 -0.20 -3.00 24.52
C LEU A 185 -1.47 -2.68 25.33
N ARG A 186 -1.67 -1.39 25.66
CA ARG A 186 -2.86 -0.88 26.35
C ARG A 186 -4.09 -0.71 25.46
N GLY A 187 -3.98 -1.01 24.16
CA GLY A 187 -5.10 -1.04 23.23
C GLY A 187 -5.36 0.26 22.46
N SER A 188 -4.37 1.15 22.34
CA SER A 188 -4.47 2.26 21.37
C SER A 188 -4.74 1.71 19.96
N PRO A 189 -5.59 2.37 19.16
CA PRO A 189 -5.85 1.95 17.79
C PRO A 189 -4.55 1.75 17.00
N LEU A 190 -4.39 0.58 16.38
CA LEU A 190 -3.14 0.23 15.70
C LEU A 190 -2.83 1.16 14.52
N SER A 191 -3.85 1.80 13.93
CA SER A 191 -3.70 2.80 12.87
C SER A 191 -2.96 4.07 13.31
N GLN A 192 -2.86 4.34 14.62
CA GLN A 192 -2.09 5.49 15.15
C GLN A 192 -0.57 5.27 15.09
N PHE A 193 -0.11 4.04 14.87
CA PHE A 193 1.31 3.71 14.79
C PHE A 193 1.75 3.66 13.33
N GLU A 194 2.95 4.18 13.07
CA GLU A 194 3.52 4.23 11.74
C GLU A 194 3.62 2.81 11.13
N VAL A 195 3.50 2.73 9.80
CA VAL A 195 3.63 1.44 9.07
C VAL A 195 4.96 0.76 9.41
N GLY A 196 6.05 1.52 9.43
CA GLY A 196 7.37 1.00 9.77
C GLY A 196 7.45 0.44 11.20
N GLU A 197 6.80 1.08 12.17
CA GLU A 197 6.75 0.59 13.56
C GLU A 197 5.99 -0.74 13.65
N ARG A 198 4.81 -0.83 13.01
CA ARG A 198 4.01 -2.06 12.99
C ARG A 198 4.73 -3.23 12.32
N LEU A 199 5.49 -2.97 11.24
CA LEU A 199 6.33 -3.99 10.59
C LEU A 199 7.47 -4.46 11.50
N LYS A 200 8.11 -3.55 12.25
CA LYS A 200 9.20 -3.89 13.18
C LYS A 200 8.76 -4.87 14.27
N TRP A 201 7.51 -4.81 14.74
CA TRP A 201 6.99 -5.75 15.74
C TRP A 201 6.99 -7.22 15.30
N ALA A 202 7.07 -7.48 13.98
CA ALA A 202 7.19 -8.82 13.41
C ALA A 202 8.61 -9.21 12.98
N GLU A 203 9.56 -8.27 12.94
CA GLU A 203 10.88 -8.46 12.33
C GLU A 203 11.67 -9.61 12.96
N ALA A 204 11.71 -9.66 14.31
CA ALA A 204 12.40 -10.70 15.06
C ALA A 204 11.59 -12.01 15.21
N ARG A 205 10.38 -12.08 14.64
CA ARG A 205 9.49 -13.24 14.78
C ARG A 205 9.69 -14.26 13.67
N GLN A 206 9.47 -15.52 14.01
CA GLN A 206 9.70 -16.70 13.19
C GLN A 206 8.38 -17.42 12.86
N THR A 207 8.26 -17.89 11.63
CA THR A 207 7.11 -18.64 11.14
C THR A 207 7.54 -19.96 10.51
N THR A 208 6.63 -20.93 10.44
CA THR A 208 6.92 -22.24 9.86
C THR A 208 6.88 -22.18 8.34
N ARG A 209 5.85 -21.54 7.77
CA ARG A 209 5.81 -21.13 6.36
C ARG A 209 6.36 -19.72 6.26
N GLU A 210 7.12 -19.43 5.22
CA GLU A 210 7.76 -18.13 5.07
C GLU A 210 6.75 -17.00 4.81
N GLU A 211 5.63 -17.33 4.15
CA GLU A 211 4.53 -16.40 3.86
C GLU A 211 3.69 -16.06 5.10
N ASP A 212 3.66 -16.94 6.11
CA ASP A 212 2.96 -16.68 7.37
C ASP A 212 3.53 -15.44 8.09
N TRP A 213 4.77 -15.03 7.78
CA TRP A 213 5.34 -13.78 8.30
C TRP A 213 4.50 -12.57 7.88
N VAL A 214 3.92 -12.61 6.67
CA VAL A 214 2.96 -11.62 6.17
C VAL A 214 1.57 -11.90 6.71
N TYR A 215 1.13 -13.16 6.72
CA TYR A 215 -0.24 -13.47 7.10
C TYR A 215 -0.54 -13.18 8.58
N CYS A 216 0.45 -13.22 9.46
CA CYS A 216 0.28 -12.80 10.85
C CYS A 216 0.15 -11.27 11.04
N LEU A 217 0.40 -10.48 10.00
CA LEU A 217 0.29 -9.01 10.00
C LEU A 217 -1.04 -8.50 9.45
N LEU A 218 -1.86 -9.34 8.79
CA LEU A 218 -3.09 -8.90 8.12
C LEU A 218 -4.01 -8.11 9.06
N GLY A 219 -4.26 -8.65 10.26
CA GLY A 219 -5.09 -7.98 11.25
C GLY A 219 -4.48 -6.72 11.87
N ILE A 220 -3.16 -6.62 11.92
CA ILE A 220 -2.42 -5.45 12.42
C ILE A 220 -2.60 -4.25 11.48
N PHE A 221 -2.74 -4.52 10.18
CA PHE A 221 -2.99 -3.52 9.16
C PHE A 221 -4.47 -3.40 8.73
N GLY A 222 -5.35 -4.29 9.21
CA GLY A 222 -6.74 -4.30 8.78
C GLY A 222 -6.94 -4.73 7.32
N ILE A 223 -6.04 -5.57 6.80
CA ILE A 223 -5.98 -6.01 5.40
C ILE A 223 -6.57 -7.40 5.24
N PHE A 224 -7.16 -7.67 4.09
CA PHE A 224 -7.60 -8.99 3.67
C PHE A 224 -6.96 -9.32 2.32
N MET A 225 -6.33 -10.49 2.20
CA MET A 225 -5.71 -10.91 0.94
C MET A 225 -5.73 -12.44 0.77
N PRO A 226 -5.69 -12.94 -0.48
CA PRO A 226 -5.59 -14.38 -0.75
C PRO A 226 -4.32 -14.99 -0.16
N LEU A 227 -4.38 -16.26 0.28
CA LEU A 227 -3.21 -16.98 0.82
C LEU A 227 -2.53 -17.82 -0.26
N ILE A 228 -1.35 -17.43 -0.71
CA ILE A 228 -0.65 -18.14 -1.79
C ILE A 228 0.60 -18.79 -1.19
N TYR A 229 0.41 -19.93 -0.52
CA TYR A 229 1.55 -20.73 -0.04
C TYR A 229 2.37 -21.26 -1.22
N GLY A 230 3.68 -21.01 -1.18
CA GLY A 230 4.61 -21.24 -2.28
C GLY A 230 4.95 -20.00 -3.09
N GLU A 231 4.35 -18.83 -2.82
CA GLU A 231 4.72 -17.56 -3.45
C GLU A 231 6.06 -17.02 -2.95
N GLY A 232 6.51 -17.47 -1.77
CA GLY A 232 7.72 -17.00 -1.13
C GLY A 232 7.53 -15.69 -0.35
N ARG A 233 8.33 -15.47 0.68
CA ARG A 233 8.19 -14.33 1.60
C ARG A 233 8.29 -12.99 0.89
N GLU A 234 9.20 -12.85 -0.07
CA GLU A 234 9.42 -11.59 -0.79
C GLU A 234 8.19 -11.15 -1.60
N TYR A 235 7.53 -12.08 -2.29
CA TYR A 235 6.30 -11.79 -3.04
C TYR A 235 5.13 -11.50 -2.11
N ALA A 236 4.97 -12.29 -1.04
CA ALA A 236 3.94 -12.03 -0.03
C ALA A 236 4.10 -10.62 0.58
N VAL A 237 5.34 -10.19 0.88
CA VAL A 237 5.64 -8.86 1.44
C VAL A 237 5.29 -7.76 0.44
N ARG A 238 5.58 -7.94 -0.85
CA ARG A 238 5.17 -6.97 -1.89
C ARG A 238 3.67 -6.81 -1.95
N ARG A 239 2.91 -7.90 -1.92
CA ARG A 239 1.44 -7.84 -1.91
C ARG A 239 0.90 -7.16 -0.64
N LEU A 240 1.48 -7.46 0.53
CA LEU A 240 1.11 -6.77 1.77
C LEU A 240 1.33 -5.26 1.66
N ARG A 241 2.49 -4.81 1.16
CA ARG A 241 2.79 -3.38 1.00
C ARG A 241 1.78 -2.69 0.10
N LYS A 242 1.46 -3.30 -1.04
CA LYS A 242 0.43 -2.78 -1.94
C LYS A 242 -0.92 -2.60 -1.24
N GLU A 243 -1.37 -3.61 -0.49
CA GLU A 243 -2.64 -3.52 0.25
C GLU A 243 -2.61 -2.46 1.37
N ILE A 244 -1.45 -2.24 2.00
CA ILE A 244 -1.24 -1.15 2.98
C ILE A 244 -1.40 0.20 2.28
N ASP A 245 -0.73 0.39 1.15
CA ASP A 245 -0.79 1.64 0.39
C ASP A 245 -2.23 1.92 -0.08
N ASP A 246 -2.92 0.92 -0.63
CA ASP A 246 -4.32 1.02 -1.04
C ASP A 246 -5.25 1.34 0.16
N ALA A 247 -5.00 0.76 1.33
CA ALA A 247 -5.76 1.03 2.55
C ALA A 247 -5.55 2.47 3.04
N LEU A 248 -4.32 2.97 3.01
CA LEU A 248 -4.01 4.35 3.38
C LEU A 248 -4.69 5.34 2.44
N ILE A 249 -4.69 5.08 1.12
CA ILE A 249 -5.43 5.89 0.15
C ILE A 249 -6.93 5.93 0.50
N ARG A 250 -7.53 4.77 0.82
CA ARG A 250 -8.95 4.67 1.22
C ARG A 250 -9.27 5.42 2.52
N GLU A 251 -8.42 5.32 3.55
CA GLU A 251 -8.63 6.03 4.82
C GLU A 251 -8.57 7.55 4.64
N HIS A 252 -7.59 8.05 3.89
CA HIS A 252 -7.48 9.47 3.57
C HIS A 252 -8.68 9.97 2.75
N ALA A 253 -9.26 9.14 1.88
CA ALA A 253 -10.49 9.44 1.18
C ALA A 253 -11.72 9.47 2.12
N SER A 254 -11.81 8.54 3.07
CA SER A 254 -12.92 8.43 4.03
C SER A 254 -12.96 9.59 5.03
N GLU A 255 -11.82 10.00 5.59
CA GLU A 255 -11.77 11.12 6.55
C GLU A 255 -12.21 12.46 5.93
N ARG A 256 -11.96 12.66 4.63
CA ARG A 256 -12.40 13.84 3.87
C ARG A 256 -13.90 13.84 3.57
N THR A 257 -14.58 12.69 3.61
CA THR A 257 -16.04 12.60 3.36
C THR A 257 -16.86 13.15 4.54
N THR A 258 -16.26 13.37 5.71
CA THR A 258 -16.96 13.92 6.90
C THR A 258 -16.96 15.45 7.00
N ARG A 259 -16.27 16.15 6.10
CA ARG A 259 -16.35 17.62 5.97
C ARG A 259 -17.02 17.98 4.66
N LEU A 260 -18.35 18.12 4.71
CA LEU A 260 -19.09 18.77 3.64
C LEU A 260 -18.64 20.25 3.58
N ASP A 261 -18.19 20.70 2.41
CA ASP A 261 -18.22 22.12 2.07
C ASP A 261 -19.40 22.41 1.13
N ASP A 262 -19.85 23.67 1.16
CA ASP A 262 -21.05 24.16 0.47
C ASP A 262 -20.93 24.23 -1.07
N SER A 263 -19.94 23.57 -1.68
CA SER A 263 -19.63 23.73 -3.12
C SER A 263 -20.21 22.64 -4.04
N GLY A 264 -20.78 21.56 -3.49
CA GLY A 264 -21.52 20.57 -4.29
C GLY A 264 -20.68 19.68 -5.22
N LEU A 265 -19.37 19.53 -4.98
CA LEU A 265 -18.51 18.58 -5.71
C LEU A 265 -18.15 17.35 -4.84
N ARG A 266 -18.18 16.13 -5.41
CA ARG A 266 -17.83 14.89 -4.69
C ARG A 266 -16.32 14.84 -4.44
N SER A 267 -15.89 14.58 -3.21
CA SER A 267 -14.47 14.63 -2.76
C SER A 267 -13.57 13.48 -3.25
N GLY A 268 -14.00 12.71 -4.26
CA GLY A 268 -13.20 11.67 -4.92
C GLY A 268 -12.46 12.15 -6.18
N ASP A 269 -12.63 13.42 -6.55
CA ASP A 269 -12.08 14.06 -7.76
C ASP A 269 -11.04 15.16 -7.43
N ALA A 270 -10.52 15.22 -6.20
CA ALA A 270 -9.60 16.29 -5.80
C ALA A 270 -8.21 16.08 -6.39
N LEU A 271 -7.97 16.69 -7.55
CA LEU A 271 -6.66 16.68 -8.19
C LEU A 271 -5.68 17.59 -7.46
N SER A 272 -4.47 17.09 -7.25
CA SER A 272 -3.36 17.89 -6.75
C SER A 272 -2.56 18.45 -7.95
N LEU A 273 -2.23 19.74 -7.85
CA LEU A 273 -1.30 20.41 -8.75
C LEU A 273 0.11 20.26 -8.20
N PHE A 274 0.98 19.61 -8.97
CA PHE A 274 2.37 19.42 -8.61
C PHE A 274 3.25 20.41 -9.33
N PHE A 275 4.23 20.94 -8.61
CA PHE A 275 5.37 21.65 -9.17
C PHE A 275 6.66 20.96 -8.73
N VAL A 276 7.38 20.41 -9.68
CA VAL A 276 8.71 19.81 -9.50
C VAL A 276 9.74 20.87 -9.84
N LYS A 277 10.32 21.49 -8.82
CA LYS A 277 11.30 22.54 -8.96
C LYS A 277 12.67 21.93 -9.23
N THR A 278 13.11 22.02 -10.48
CA THR A 278 14.37 21.43 -10.96
C THR A 278 15.46 22.48 -11.16
N ARG A 279 15.10 23.78 -11.19
CA ARG A 279 16.04 24.91 -11.30
C ARG A 279 15.94 25.80 -10.07
N ASP A 280 17.11 26.23 -9.60
CA ASP A 280 17.30 27.06 -8.41
C ASP A 280 16.48 26.61 -7.16
N PRO A 281 16.41 25.31 -6.82
CA PRO A 281 15.87 24.86 -5.54
C PRO A 281 16.72 25.41 -4.39
N GLY A 282 16.08 25.74 -3.27
CA GLY A 282 16.77 26.30 -2.10
C GLY A 282 17.62 25.25 -1.36
N SER A 283 17.30 23.97 -1.55
CA SER A 283 17.94 22.83 -0.88
C SER A 283 19.14 22.23 -1.63
N GLY A 284 19.38 22.61 -2.90
CA GLY A 284 20.35 21.94 -3.79
C GLY A 284 19.86 20.59 -4.33
N MET A 285 18.67 20.14 -3.94
CA MET A 285 17.99 18.95 -4.43
C MET A 285 16.72 19.36 -5.18
N VAL A 286 16.18 18.51 -6.04
CA VAL A 286 14.88 18.75 -6.68
C VAL A 286 13.79 18.80 -5.61
N GLU A 287 12.97 19.85 -5.64
CA GLU A 287 11.91 20.09 -4.65
C GLU A 287 10.54 19.78 -5.25
N VAL A 288 9.69 19.06 -4.52
CA VAL A 288 8.31 18.75 -4.93
C VAL A 288 7.35 19.58 -4.10
N HIS A 289 6.54 20.39 -4.77
CA HIS A 289 5.49 21.19 -4.18
C HIS A 289 4.13 20.65 -4.60
N VAL A 290 3.22 20.51 -3.65
CA VAL A 290 1.88 19.96 -3.89
C VAL A 290 0.85 20.95 -3.38
N ALA A 291 -0.03 21.40 -4.27
CA ALA A 291 -1.19 22.20 -3.88
C ALA A 291 -2.48 21.49 -4.26
N ASP A 292 -3.45 21.56 -3.36
CA ASP A 292 -4.70 20.85 -3.53
C ASP A 292 -5.76 21.73 -4.17
N GLN A 293 -6.60 21.14 -5.01
CA GLN A 293 -7.76 21.84 -5.56
C GLN A 293 -8.72 22.34 -4.44
N ALA A 294 -8.78 21.65 -3.30
CA ALA A 294 -9.58 22.04 -2.14
C ALA A 294 -9.16 23.40 -1.53
N THR A 295 -7.93 23.83 -1.75
CA THR A 295 -7.46 25.18 -1.37
C THR A 295 -7.42 26.14 -2.55
N SER A 296 -8.09 25.78 -3.66
CA SER A 296 -7.99 26.45 -4.96
C SER A 296 -6.54 26.61 -5.40
N TYR A 297 -5.74 25.55 -5.25
CA TYR A 297 -4.30 25.54 -5.50
C TYR A 297 -3.54 26.64 -4.75
N GLY A 298 -3.95 26.93 -3.51
CA GLY A 298 -3.27 27.86 -2.61
C GLY A 298 -1.88 27.36 -2.15
N PRO A 299 -1.10 28.20 -1.45
CA PRO A 299 0.28 27.86 -1.07
C PRO A 299 0.39 26.51 -0.34
N PRO A 300 1.30 25.62 -0.76
CA PRO A 300 1.57 24.35 -0.09
C PRO A 300 1.94 24.58 1.38
N ARG A 301 1.38 23.77 2.29
CA ARG A 301 1.76 23.79 3.72
C ARG A 301 3.18 23.30 3.97
N ARG A 302 3.67 22.44 3.08
CA ARG A 302 5.02 21.85 3.10
C ARG A 302 5.46 21.61 1.66
N HIS A 303 6.76 21.70 1.40
CA HIS A 303 7.39 21.16 0.20
C HIS A 303 8.30 20.00 0.60
N PHE A 304 8.58 19.12 -0.36
CA PHE A 304 9.40 17.92 -0.15
C PHE A 304 10.76 18.11 -0.83
N VAL A 305 11.83 17.74 -0.13
CA VAL A 305 13.18 17.67 -0.68
C VAL A 305 13.36 16.23 -1.17
N SER A 306 13.46 16.04 -2.48
CA SER A 306 13.55 14.70 -3.06
C SER A 306 14.97 14.11 -2.99
N ALA A 307 15.10 12.84 -3.37
CA ALA A 307 16.40 12.16 -3.46
C ALA A 307 17.27 12.64 -4.65
N TYR A 308 16.71 13.42 -5.59
CA TYR A 308 17.41 13.83 -6.80
C TYR A 308 18.20 15.11 -6.60
N HIS A 309 19.46 15.11 -7.06
CA HIS A 309 20.31 16.29 -7.03
C HIS A 309 19.87 17.31 -8.10
N GLN A 310 20.02 18.62 -7.83
CA GLN A 310 19.66 19.67 -8.80
C GLN A 310 20.37 19.52 -10.15
N GLU A 311 21.59 18.99 -10.16
CA GLU A 311 22.37 18.75 -11.38
C GLU A 311 21.69 17.77 -12.36
N ASP A 312 20.80 16.91 -11.87
CA ASP A 312 19.98 16.02 -12.71
C ASP A 312 18.73 16.70 -13.28
N GLY A 313 18.40 17.92 -12.84
CA GLY A 313 17.20 18.64 -13.24
C GLY A 313 17.01 18.76 -14.76
N GLY A 314 18.10 18.87 -15.52
CA GLY A 314 18.11 18.94 -16.99
C GLY A 314 18.51 17.65 -17.72
N ASN A 315 18.77 16.56 -16.99
CA ASN A 315 19.34 15.32 -17.56
C ASN A 315 18.26 14.32 -18.05
N GLY A 316 17.00 14.73 -18.11
CA GLY A 316 15.92 13.80 -18.44
C GLY A 316 14.54 14.43 -18.44
N THR A 317 13.53 13.56 -18.43
CA THR A 317 12.12 13.93 -18.37
C THR A 317 11.57 13.60 -16.99
N TRP A 318 10.86 14.57 -16.39
CA TRP A 318 10.20 14.38 -15.11
C TRP A 318 8.72 14.13 -15.33
N VAL A 319 8.17 13.15 -14.62
CA VAL A 319 6.77 12.78 -14.71
C VAL A 319 6.25 12.52 -13.31
N ILE A 320 5.06 13.05 -13.00
CA ILE A 320 4.33 12.68 -11.79
C ILE A 320 3.09 11.91 -12.18
N ARG A 321 2.95 10.72 -11.60
CA ARG A 321 1.78 9.85 -11.67
C ARG A 321 1.61 9.13 -10.35
N ASP A 322 0.37 9.04 -9.87
CA ASP A 322 0.03 8.30 -8.65
C ASP A 322 0.95 8.62 -7.45
N TYR A 323 1.17 9.91 -7.18
CA TYR A 323 2.11 10.43 -6.16
C TYR A 323 3.56 9.96 -6.25
N CYS A 324 3.96 9.41 -7.37
CA CYS A 324 5.33 9.00 -7.62
C CYS A 324 5.99 10.03 -8.54
N LEU A 325 7.19 10.47 -8.14
CA LEU A 325 8.05 11.28 -8.99
C LEU A 325 8.96 10.33 -9.77
N TYR A 326 8.66 10.19 -11.05
CA TYR A 326 9.48 9.48 -12.00
C TYR A 326 10.46 10.42 -12.67
N PHE A 327 11.69 9.94 -12.84
CA PHE A 327 12.71 10.59 -13.64
C PHE A 327 13.21 9.61 -14.70
N VAL A 328 12.90 9.92 -15.96
CA VAL A 328 13.43 9.21 -17.11
C VAL A 328 14.74 9.88 -17.47
N LYS A 329 15.86 9.32 -17.01
CA LYS A 329 17.20 9.87 -17.19
C LYS A 329 17.68 9.55 -18.60
N THR A 330 17.76 10.59 -19.44
CA THR A 330 18.10 10.47 -20.85
C THR A 330 19.52 10.94 -21.17
N ARG A 331 20.18 11.60 -20.21
CA ARG A 331 21.56 12.09 -20.30
C ARG A 331 22.31 11.73 -19.02
N ASN A 332 23.63 11.57 -19.14
CA ASN A 332 24.49 11.21 -18.01
C ASN A 332 24.00 9.94 -17.27
N ALA A 333 23.44 8.99 -18.01
CA ALA A 333 23.06 7.69 -17.50
C ALA A 333 24.30 6.79 -17.41
N GLU A 334 24.56 6.24 -16.23
CA GLU A 334 25.76 5.46 -15.95
C GLU A 334 25.70 4.07 -16.59
N SER A 335 24.50 3.56 -16.83
CA SER A 335 24.25 2.26 -17.45
C SER A 335 24.53 2.20 -18.96
N GLY A 336 24.67 3.35 -19.63
CA GLY A 336 24.78 3.42 -21.09
C GLY A 336 23.45 3.26 -21.85
N THR A 337 22.33 3.18 -21.13
CA THR A 337 20.95 3.15 -21.67
C THR A 337 20.10 4.20 -20.98
N ILE A 338 18.88 4.44 -21.44
CA ILE A 338 17.92 5.27 -20.70
C ILE A 338 17.62 4.59 -19.36
N GLU A 339 17.59 5.34 -18.27
CA GLU A 339 17.28 4.81 -16.93
C GLU A 339 15.95 5.35 -16.44
N LEU A 340 15.22 4.53 -15.70
CA LEU A 340 14.02 4.93 -14.98
C LEU A 340 14.31 4.95 -13.48
N HIS A 341 14.02 6.08 -12.86
CA HIS A 341 14.16 6.30 -11.44
C HIS A 341 12.79 6.69 -10.88
N ARG A 342 12.47 6.24 -9.66
CA ARG A 342 11.24 6.58 -8.95
C ARG A 342 11.52 6.84 -7.48
N VAL A 343 10.88 7.87 -6.97
CA VAL A 343 10.69 8.10 -5.54
C VAL A 343 9.21 8.36 -5.28
N THR A 344 8.72 7.92 -4.14
CA THR A 344 7.28 7.93 -3.83
C THR A 344 6.95 8.99 -2.79
N ARG A 345 5.69 9.41 -2.76
CA ARG A 345 5.21 10.27 -1.68
C ARG A 345 5.29 9.60 -0.30
N SER A 346 5.18 8.27 -0.21
CA SER A 346 5.30 7.52 1.05
C SER A 346 6.70 7.58 1.64
N SER A 347 7.74 7.75 0.81
CA SER A 347 9.09 8.07 1.27
C SER A 347 9.35 9.58 1.41
N ASP A 348 8.32 10.43 1.41
CA ASP A 348 8.50 11.89 1.30
C ASP A 348 9.39 12.29 0.09
N PHE A 349 9.37 11.48 -0.98
CA PHE A 349 10.19 11.57 -2.19
C PHE A 349 11.71 11.43 -1.99
N ASN A 350 12.17 10.97 -0.82
CA ASN A 350 13.61 10.98 -0.46
C ASN A 350 14.30 9.61 -0.52
N ILE A 351 13.59 8.54 -0.87
CA ILE A 351 14.16 7.20 -1.07
C ILE A 351 13.76 6.68 -2.44
N PHE A 352 14.76 6.20 -3.20
CA PHE A 352 14.59 5.48 -4.46
C PHE A 352 14.04 4.08 -4.21
N ASP A 353 12.94 3.75 -4.88
CA ASP A 353 12.40 2.38 -4.91
C ASP A 353 12.52 1.74 -6.31
N ILE A 354 12.58 2.55 -7.37
CA ILE A 354 13.02 2.16 -8.70
C ILE A 354 14.28 2.95 -9.05
N HIS A 355 15.31 2.23 -9.49
CA HIS A 355 16.51 2.77 -10.09
C HIS A 355 17.08 1.69 -11.01
N THR A 356 16.70 1.72 -12.28
CA THR A 356 17.00 0.63 -13.20
C THR A 356 17.25 1.12 -14.63
N PRO A 357 18.20 0.50 -15.37
CA PRO A 357 18.31 0.70 -16.81
C PRO A 357 17.09 0.12 -17.51
N THR A 358 16.81 0.61 -18.71
CA THR A 358 15.66 0.20 -19.53
C THR A 358 16.11 -0.44 -20.85
N ALA A 359 15.17 -0.94 -21.64
CA ALA A 359 15.41 -1.45 -22.98
C ALA A 359 15.83 -0.36 -23.99
N PHE A 360 15.63 0.92 -23.64
CA PHE A 360 15.77 2.03 -24.57
C PHE A 360 17.22 2.52 -24.70
N SER A 361 17.63 2.78 -25.94
CA SER A 361 18.95 3.34 -26.27
C SER A 361 19.04 4.83 -25.97
N LEU A 362 20.22 5.30 -25.55
CA LEU A 362 20.50 6.74 -25.44
C LEU A 362 20.39 7.48 -26.78
N SER A 363 20.49 6.78 -27.92
CA SER A 363 20.28 7.39 -29.24
C SER A 363 18.82 7.81 -29.49
N ASP A 364 17.86 7.28 -28.72
CA ASP A 364 16.45 7.65 -28.80
C ASP A 364 16.04 8.73 -27.81
N ALA A 365 16.95 9.20 -26.96
CA ALA A 365 16.70 10.19 -25.91
C ALA A 365 15.85 11.39 -26.37
N ASP A 366 16.17 11.92 -27.56
CA ASP A 366 15.57 13.13 -28.13
C ASP A 366 14.64 12.84 -29.34
N ASN A 367 14.33 11.57 -29.60
CA ASN A 367 13.51 11.15 -30.75
C ASN A 367 12.01 11.13 -30.46
N GLY A 368 11.57 11.61 -29.29
CA GLY A 368 10.17 11.48 -28.88
C GLY A 368 9.83 12.07 -27.52
N THR A 369 8.65 11.69 -27.02
CA THR A 369 8.15 12.07 -25.71
C THR A 369 8.22 10.89 -24.75
N TRP A 370 8.77 11.12 -23.56
CA TRP A 370 8.81 10.15 -22.47
C TRP A 370 7.65 10.40 -21.51
N THR A 371 6.97 9.33 -21.09
CA THR A 371 5.90 9.44 -20.08
C THR A 371 5.74 8.12 -19.31
N VAL A 372 4.90 8.14 -18.28
CA VAL A 372 4.55 6.98 -17.47
C VAL A 372 3.03 6.94 -17.37
N ASP A 373 2.45 5.75 -17.41
CA ASP A 373 1.04 5.51 -17.15
C ASP A 373 0.91 4.27 -16.25
N GLY A 374 0.28 4.44 -15.10
CA GLY A 374 0.47 3.55 -13.95
C GLY A 374 1.94 3.49 -13.54
N GLU A 375 2.58 2.33 -13.72
CA GLU A 375 4.01 2.13 -13.45
C GLU A 375 4.82 1.77 -14.72
N ASP A 376 4.16 1.72 -15.88
CA ASP A 376 4.80 1.34 -17.14
C ASP A 376 5.44 2.55 -17.83
N LEU A 377 6.63 2.35 -18.38
CA LEU A 377 7.36 3.40 -19.10
C LEU A 377 6.92 3.41 -20.56
N TYR A 378 6.46 4.57 -21.03
CA TYR A 378 6.07 4.79 -22.42
C TYR A 378 7.05 5.75 -23.11
N PHE A 379 7.39 5.41 -24.35
CA PHE A 379 8.10 6.28 -25.27
C PHE A 379 7.30 6.44 -26.56
N ILE A 380 6.91 7.67 -26.84
CA ILE A 380 6.17 8.05 -28.04
C ILE A 380 7.22 8.56 -29.00
N LYS A 381 7.71 7.69 -29.89
CA LYS A 381 8.76 8.02 -30.85
C LYS A 381 8.13 8.84 -31.99
N THR A 382 8.57 10.09 -32.10
CA THR A 382 8.02 11.07 -33.04
C THR A 382 8.99 11.44 -34.16
N LYS A 383 10.25 10.99 -34.06
CA LYS A 383 11.33 11.25 -35.03
C LYS A 383 12.15 10.00 -35.26
N ASN A 384 12.74 9.89 -36.45
CA ASN A 384 13.60 8.77 -36.82
C ASN A 384 12.88 7.43 -36.62
N THR A 385 11.61 7.38 -37.02
CA THR A 385 10.76 6.19 -36.87
C THR A 385 11.03 5.23 -38.01
N ASP A 386 11.06 3.93 -37.73
CA ASP A 386 11.32 2.92 -38.76
C ASP A 386 10.10 2.74 -39.68
N SER A 387 8.90 2.98 -39.12
CA SER A 387 7.63 2.86 -39.82
C SER A 387 7.23 4.08 -40.66
N GLY A 388 7.91 5.22 -40.50
CA GLY A 388 7.48 6.52 -41.05
C GLY A 388 6.21 7.08 -40.39
N LYS A 389 5.83 6.53 -39.24
CA LYS A 389 4.66 6.88 -38.45
C LYS A 389 5.06 7.08 -37.00
N ILE A 390 4.25 7.78 -36.23
CA ILE A 390 4.45 7.88 -34.78
C ILE A 390 4.36 6.48 -34.18
N GLU A 391 5.32 6.09 -33.35
CA GLU A 391 5.39 4.77 -32.73
C GLU A 391 5.22 4.86 -31.21
N VAL A 392 4.47 3.92 -30.64
CA VAL A 392 4.34 3.75 -29.19
C VAL A 392 5.16 2.53 -28.78
N HIS A 393 6.12 2.77 -27.90
CA HIS A 393 6.96 1.76 -27.29
C HIS A 393 6.68 1.74 -25.78
N ARG A 394 6.58 0.55 -25.19
CA ARG A 394 6.39 0.38 -23.75
C ARG A 394 7.32 -0.68 -23.19
N THR A 395 7.80 -0.44 -21.98
CA THR A 395 8.35 -1.47 -21.11
C THR A 395 7.54 -1.51 -19.82
N SER A 396 7.21 -2.71 -19.35
CA SER A 396 6.33 -2.88 -18.20
C SER A 396 7.08 -2.72 -16.87
N HIS A 397 6.36 -2.37 -15.80
CA HIS A 397 6.90 -2.39 -14.44
C HIS A 397 7.46 -3.76 -14.03
N ALA A 398 6.90 -4.85 -14.57
CA ALA A 398 7.40 -6.19 -14.31
C ALA A 398 8.81 -6.41 -14.90
N ASN A 399 9.15 -5.73 -16.00
CA ASN A 399 10.46 -5.79 -16.64
C ASN A 399 10.71 -4.58 -17.55
N TYR A 400 11.49 -3.60 -17.10
CA TYR A 400 11.86 -2.44 -17.91
C TYR A 400 12.91 -2.74 -19.00
N ARG A 401 13.50 -3.94 -19.03
CA ARG A 401 14.60 -4.32 -19.94
C ARG A 401 14.15 -4.91 -21.27
N GLU A 402 12.86 -5.18 -21.42
CA GLU A 402 12.29 -5.74 -22.64
C GLU A 402 11.03 -4.97 -23.02
N PHE A 403 10.83 -4.78 -24.32
CA PHE A 403 9.61 -4.18 -24.83
C PHE A 403 8.46 -5.19 -24.78
N ASP A 404 7.36 -4.80 -24.15
CA ASP A 404 6.11 -5.57 -24.17
C ASP A 404 5.07 -4.96 -25.14
N LEU A 405 5.34 -3.76 -25.66
CA LEU A 405 4.60 -3.11 -26.73
C LEU A 405 5.55 -2.34 -27.64
N GLN A 406 5.41 -2.56 -28.95
CA GLN A 406 6.04 -1.76 -30.01
C GLN A 406 5.07 -1.69 -31.19
N VAL A 407 4.49 -0.53 -31.46
CA VAL A 407 3.44 -0.39 -32.47
C VAL A 407 3.46 0.96 -33.16
N ALA A 408 3.36 0.95 -34.49
CA ALA A 408 3.14 2.14 -35.29
C ALA A 408 1.67 2.57 -35.22
N THR A 409 1.42 3.85 -34.97
CA THR A 409 0.07 4.42 -34.86
C THR A 409 -0.52 4.74 -36.25
N ALA A 410 -1.73 5.30 -36.26
CA ALA A 410 -2.35 5.83 -37.48
C ALA A 410 -1.71 7.14 -37.98
N LEU A 411 -0.93 7.85 -37.15
CA LEU A 411 -0.42 9.19 -37.48
C LEU A 411 0.97 9.13 -38.14
N PRO A 412 1.21 9.89 -39.21
CA PRO A 412 2.52 9.94 -39.86
C PRO A 412 3.55 10.67 -38.99
N GLU A 413 4.85 10.36 -39.19
CA GLU A 413 5.95 10.99 -38.44
C GLU A 413 5.92 12.53 -38.52
N SER A 414 5.44 13.09 -39.64
CA SER A 414 5.32 14.55 -39.85
C SER A 414 4.37 15.27 -38.87
N GLU A 415 3.54 14.53 -38.13
CA GLU A 415 2.67 15.10 -37.08
C GLU A 415 3.40 15.25 -35.74
N GLY A 416 4.58 14.64 -35.59
CA GLY A 416 5.29 14.50 -34.31
C GLY A 416 5.56 15.81 -33.57
N ASP A 417 5.94 16.87 -34.31
CA ASP A 417 6.32 18.18 -33.78
C ASP A 417 5.15 19.18 -33.74
N ASN A 418 3.94 18.78 -34.11
CA ASN A 418 2.79 19.68 -34.22
C ASN A 418 2.08 19.96 -32.87
N GLY A 419 2.60 19.44 -31.77
CA GLY A 419 1.97 19.54 -30.45
C GLY A 419 2.70 18.74 -29.37
N THR A 420 1.96 18.30 -28.35
CA THR A 420 2.50 17.46 -27.27
C THR A 420 1.73 16.17 -27.09
N TRP A 421 2.40 15.16 -26.56
CA TRP A 421 1.91 13.79 -26.44
C TRP A 421 1.76 13.39 -24.98
N ARG A 422 0.67 12.70 -24.64
CA ARG A 422 0.40 12.16 -23.31
C ARG A 422 -0.18 10.76 -23.42
N VAL A 423 0.08 9.94 -22.42
CA VAL A 423 -0.58 8.64 -22.25
C VAL A 423 -1.40 8.69 -20.98
N PHE A 424 -2.61 8.14 -21.04
CA PHE A 424 -3.48 7.97 -19.89
C PHE A 424 -4.34 6.73 -20.10
N ASN A 425 -4.35 5.80 -19.14
CA ASN A 425 -5.05 4.51 -19.24
C ASN A 425 -4.75 3.73 -20.53
N GLY A 426 -3.50 3.76 -20.97
CA GLY A 426 -3.00 3.11 -22.19
C GLY A 426 -3.41 3.77 -23.51
N ASP A 427 -4.24 4.81 -23.48
CA ASP A 427 -4.64 5.58 -24.66
C ASP A 427 -3.66 6.74 -24.90
N LEU A 428 -3.36 7.00 -26.17
CA LEU A 428 -2.44 8.05 -26.60
C LEU A 428 -3.24 9.32 -26.95
N TYR A 429 -2.91 10.41 -26.26
CA TYR A 429 -3.47 11.74 -26.47
C TYR A 429 -2.45 12.63 -27.16
N PHE A 430 -2.83 13.19 -28.30
CA PHE A 430 -2.05 14.17 -29.03
C PHE A 430 -2.76 15.53 -28.99
N ILE A 431 -2.17 16.45 -28.24
CA ILE A 431 -2.67 17.82 -28.08
C ILE A 431 -1.96 18.68 -29.14
N LYS A 432 -2.64 18.87 -30.27
CA LYS A 432 -2.12 19.53 -31.47
C LYS A 432 -2.46 21.02 -31.46
N TYR A 433 -1.44 21.87 -31.55
CA TYR A 433 -1.58 23.33 -31.58
C TYR A 433 -0.74 24.01 -32.67
N HIS A 434 -0.06 23.22 -33.51
CA HIS A 434 0.53 23.65 -34.77
C HIS A 434 -0.09 22.84 -35.92
N ASN A 435 -0.21 23.44 -37.11
CA ASN A 435 -0.76 22.78 -38.30
C ASN A 435 -2.11 22.08 -38.07
N THR A 436 -2.94 22.65 -37.20
CA THR A 436 -4.29 22.19 -36.86
C THR A 436 -5.24 22.33 -38.06
N THR A 437 -6.33 21.57 -38.06
CA THR A 437 -7.39 21.70 -39.07
C THR A 437 -8.21 22.97 -38.88
N SER A 438 -8.24 23.52 -37.65
CA SER A 438 -8.80 24.83 -37.32
C SER A 438 -7.69 25.86 -37.13
N PRO A 439 -7.74 27.06 -37.75
CA PRO A 439 -6.68 28.06 -37.60
C PRO A 439 -6.58 28.65 -36.19
N ASN A 440 -7.58 28.43 -35.33
CA ASN A 440 -7.65 29.04 -34.02
C ASN A 440 -7.72 28.04 -32.87
N ASP A 441 -8.20 26.82 -33.07
CA ASP A 441 -8.48 25.90 -31.98
C ASP A 441 -7.37 24.86 -31.80
N VAL A 442 -6.93 24.66 -30.56
CA VAL A 442 -6.16 23.46 -30.18
C VAL A 442 -7.03 22.23 -30.37
N GLU A 443 -6.44 21.16 -30.90
CA GLU A 443 -7.11 19.90 -31.15
C GLU A 443 -6.59 18.80 -30.23
N VAL A 444 -7.48 17.95 -29.72
CA VAL A 444 -7.10 16.70 -29.02
C VAL A 444 -7.43 15.54 -29.93
N HIS A 445 -6.41 14.76 -30.27
CA HIS A 445 -6.54 13.52 -31.02
C HIS A 445 -6.30 12.35 -30.07
N VAL A 446 -7.26 11.42 -29.96
CA VAL A 446 -7.17 10.26 -29.08
C VAL A 446 -7.01 9.00 -29.92
N LEU A 447 -5.95 8.24 -29.66
CA LEU A 447 -5.65 6.96 -30.30
C LEU A 447 -5.74 5.85 -29.25
N TYR A 448 -6.67 4.92 -29.46
CA TYR A 448 -7.01 3.94 -28.43
C TYR A 448 -6.02 2.77 -28.40
N GLY A 449 -5.43 2.51 -27.23
CA GLY A 449 -4.49 1.39 -27.03
C GLY A 449 -5.16 0.03 -27.27
N GLY A 450 -6.41 -0.14 -26.81
CA GLY A 450 -7.23 -1.33 -27.08
C GLY A 450 -7.61 -1.54 -28.56
N ARG A 451 -7.27 -0.58 -29.44
CA ARG A 451 -7.43 -0.66 -30.90
C ARG A 451 -6.07 -0.57 -31.62
N ASN A 452 -4.97 -0.87 -30.92
CA ASN A 452 -3.60 -0.80 -31.44
C ASN A 452 -3.26 0.57 -32.05
N TYR A 453 -3.82 1.66 -31.51
CA TYR A 453 -3.59 3.04 -31.97
C TYR A 453 -3.90 3.27 -33.46
N SER A 454 -4.75 2.43 -34.06
CA SER A 454 -5.10 2.47 -35.49
C SER A 454 -6.29 3.37 -35.81
N GLN A 455 -7.04 3.77 -34.79
CA GLN A 455 -8.20 4.67 -34.89
C GLN A 455 -7.88 5.99 -34.19
N VAL A 456 -8.32 7.10 -34.77
CA VAL A 456 -8.16 8.44 -34.23
C VAL A 456 -9.53 9.07 -34.05
N THR A 457 -9.79 9.60 -32.87
CA THR A 457 -10.93 10.51 -32.63
C THR A 457 -10.39 11.90 -32.36
N ASP A 458 -10.85 12.90 -33.10
CA ASP A 458 -10.44 14.29 -32.93
C ASP A 458 -11.52 15.16 -32.26
N TYR A 459 -11.06 16.11 -31.45
CA TYR A 459 -11.89 17.12 -30.80
C TYR A 459 -11.24 18.49 -30.94
N LYS A 460 -12.00 19.48 -31.39
CA LYS A 460 -11.61 20.88 -31.28
C LYS A 460 -11.93 21.37 -29.87
N THR A 461 -10.92 21.84 -29.16
CA THR A 461 -11.07 22.32 -27.79
C THR A 461 -11.49 23.80 -27.76
N TRP A 462 -11.75 24.33 -26.57
CA TRP A 462 -11.95 25.76 -26.34
C TRP A 462 -10.65 26.58 -26.46
N PHE A 463 -9.48 25.96 -26.28
CA PHE A 463 -8.20 26.66 -26.21
C PHE A 463 -7.73 27.20 -27.55
N ASN A 464 -7.08 28.37 -27.53
CA ASN A 464 -6.52 28.96 -28.73
C ASN A 464 -5.13 28.37 -29.05
N VAL A 465 -4.85 28.11 -30.33
CA VAL A 465 -3.53 27.59 -30.78
C VAL A 465 -2.35 28.46 -30.34
N ARG A 466 -2.55 29.77 -30.17
CA ARG A 466 -1.50 30.69 -29.68
C ARG A 466 -1.11 30.44 -28.23
N ASP A 467 -2.01 29.88 -27.43
CA ASP A 467 -1.74 29.52 -26.04
C ASP A 467 -1.05 28.15 -25.94
N GLY A 468 -1.21 27.27 -26.95
CA GLY A 468 -0.61 25.94 -27.04
C GLY A 468 0.82 25.81 -26.49
N PRO A 469 1.78 26.63 -26.95
CA PRO A 469 3.18 26.54 -26.51
C PRO A 469 3.50 27.31 -25.21
N LEU A 470 2.53 27.99 -24.59
CA LEU A 470 2.75 28.90 -23.45
C LEU A 470 2.61 28.22 -22.08
N GLY A 471 2.61 26.89 -22.04
CA GLY A 471 2.40 26.14 -20.80
C GLY A 471 2.57 24.64 -20.97
N THR A 472 2.11 23.90 -19.97
CA THR A 472 2.16 22.44 -19.95
C THR A 472 0.76 21.86 -20.08
N TRP A 473 0.63 20.82 -20.90
CA TRP A 473 -0.60 20.05 -21.04
C TRP A 473 -0.54 18.77 -20.25
N ASP A 474 -1.68 18.34 -19.70
CA ASP A 474 -1.83 17.06 -19.03
C ASP A 474 -3.24 16.49 -19.19
N ILE A 475 -3.39 15.18 -18.94
CA ILE A 475 -4.68 14.47 -18.97
C ILE A 475 -4.98 13.96 -17.56
N GLY A 476 -6.12 14.34 -17.00
CA GLY A 476 -6.57 13.87 -15.67
C GLY A 476 -7.41 12.59 -15.74
N LYS A 477 -7.74 12.03 -14.57
CA LYS A 477 -8.42 10.71 -14.40
C LYS A 477 -9.66 10.46 -15.25
N ASN A 478 -10.41 11.51 -15.56
CA ASN A 478 -11.66 11.42 -16.33
C ASN A 478 -11.47 11.71 -17.83
N GLY A 479 -10.22 11.74 -18.30
CA GLY A 479 -9.85 12.15 -19.67
C GLY A 479 -9.93 13.66 -19.90
N ASP A 480 -10.18 14.44 -18.83
CA ASP A 480 -10.22 15.90 -18.86
C ASP A 480 -8.85 16.47 -19.23
N LEU A 481 -8.88 17.54 -20.02
CA LEU A 481 -7.68 18.21 -20.52
C LEU A 481 -7.29 19.34 -19.58
N TYR A 482 -6.07 19.29 -19.07
CA TYR A 482 -5.50 20.32 -18.23
C TYR A 482 -4.46 21.11 -19.01
N PHE A 483 -4.54 22.43 -18.92
CA PHE A 483 -3.53 23.35 -19.42
C PHE A 483 -3.05 24.24 -18.28
N ILE A 484 -1.81 24.04 -17.86
CA ILE A 484 -1.13 24.88 -16.89
C ILE A 484 -0.39 25.97 -17.67
N LYS A 485 -0.98 27.15 -17.77
CA LYS A 485 -0.44 28.29 -18.50
C LYS A 485 0.63 28.98 -17.68
N LEU A 486 1.83 29.07 -18.24
CA LEU A 486 3.03 29.57 -17.57
C LEU A 486 3.49 30.93 -18.10
N GLN A 487 3.09 31.30 -19.32
CA GLN A 487 3.52 32.54 -19.96
C GLN A 487 2.33 33.36 -20.47
N ASN A 488 2.54 34.67 -20.59
CA ASN A 488 1.50 35.60 -21.07
C ASN A 488 0.23 35.50 -20.21
N ILE A 489 0.44 35.44 -18.90
CA ILE A 489 -0.59 35.29 -17.88
C ILE A 489 -0.92 36.65 -17.27
N GLY A 490 -2.08 37.21 -17.64
CA GLY A 490 -2.52 38.53 -17.16
C GLY A 490 -2.79 38.59 -15.65
N SER A 491 -2.91 37.42 -15.00
CA SER A 491 -3.16 37.26 -13.57
C SER A 491 -1.91 37.34 -12.68
N GLN A 492 -0.71 37.39 -13.26
CA GLN A 492 0.60 37.36 -12.57
C GLN A 492 0.90 36.06 -11.79
N LYS A 493 0.01 35.07 -11.84
CA LYS A 493 0.16 33.74 -11.25
C LYS A 493 -0.08 32.68 -12.28
N VAL A 494 0.56 31.52 -12.12
CA VAL A 494 0.33 30.37 -13.01
C VAL A 494 -1.15 30.00 -13.02
N GLU A 495 -1.72 29.88 -14.22
CA GLU A 495 -3.16 29.62 -14.42
C GLU A 495 -3.37 28.15 -14.76
N VAL A 496 -4.34 27.52 -14.09
CA VAL A 496 -4.72 26.12 -14.32
C VAL A 496 -6.07 26.11 -15.00
N HIS A 497 -6.14 25.62 -16.23
CA HIS A 497 -7.36 25.53 -17.01
C HIS A 497 -7.75 24.06 -17.18
N ARG A 498 -8.97 23.70 -16.81
CA ARG A 498 -9.54 22.35 -16.97
C ARG A 498 -10.65 22.41 -18.02
N ALA A 499 -10.48 21.70 -19.13
CA ALA A 499 -11.52 21.47 -20.11
C ALA A 499 -12.10 20.06 -19.97
N THR A 500 -13.42 19.93 -19.80
CA THR A 500 -14.02 18.62 -19.49
C THR A 500 -14.15 17.74 -20.73
N ALA A 501 -13.77 16.46 -20.63
CA ALA A 501 -13.96 15.48 -21.69
C ALA A 501 -15.46 15.27 -22.00
N ALA A 502 -16.31 15.34 -20.97
CA ALA A 502 -17.77 15.23 -21.11
C ALA A 502 -18.36 16.32 -22.02
N SER A 503 -17.80 17.53 -22.01
CA SER A 503 -18.20 18.62 -22.92
C SER A 503 -17.47 18.57 -24.28
N LYS A 504 -16.68 17.52 -24.54
CA LYS A 504 -15.72 17.46 -25.65
C LYS A 504 -14.75 18.65 -25.63
N TYR A 505 -14.26 18.98 -24.44
CA TYR A 505 -13.28 20.04 -24.17
C TYR A 505 -13.77 21.45 -24.51
N ARG A 506 -15.08 21.70 -24.43
CA ARG A 506 -15.69 23.02 -24.73
C ARG A 506 -16.05 23.84 -23.49
N GLU A 507 -16.30 23.18 -22.37
CA GLU A 507 -16.49 23.84 -21.07
C GLU A 507 -15.15 23.89 -20.33
N VAL A 508 -14.71 25.10 -19.99
CA VAL A 508 -13.42 25.34 -19.32
C VAL A 508 -13.63 26.00 -17.96
N HIS A 509 -12.97 25.46 -16.95
CA HIS A 509 -12.86 26.05 -15.63
C HIS A 509 -11.44 26.53 -15.40
N GLN A 510 -11.29 27.78 -14.96
CA GLN A 510 -10.00 28.37 -14.63
C GLN A 510 -9.81 28.42 -13.11
N SER A 511 -8.58 28.16 -12.66
CA SER A 511 -8.11 28.36 -11.30
C SER A 511 -6.73 29.01 -11.31
N LEU A 512 -6.36 29.69 -10.23
CA LEU A 512 -5.03 30.30 -10.08
C LEU A 512 -4.22 29.46 -9.11
N SER A 513 -2.94 29.20 -9.42
CA SER A 513 -2.03 28.58 -8.47
C SER A 513 -1.49 29.60 -7.46
N TRP A 514 -0.72 29.10 -6.49
CA TRP A 514 -0.03 29.91 -5.50
C TRP A 514 1.21 30.64 -6.04
N MET A 515 1.69 30.26 -7.21
CA MET A 515 3.03 30.59 -7.68
C MET A 515 3.03 31.68 -8.76
N SER A 516 4.05 32.54 -8.71
CA SER A 516 4.27 33.60 -9.68
C SER A 516 4.67 33.06 -11.05
N GLU A 517 4.50 33.86 -12.10
CA GLU A 517 5.02 33.56 -13.45
C GLU A 517 6.52 33.27 -13.44
N ALA A 518 7.30 34.10 -12.74
CA ALA A 518 8.75 34.01 -12.70
C ALA A 518 9.21 32.66 -12.09
N ASP A 519 8.64 32.30 -10.95
CA ASP A 519 9.00 31.07 -10.23
C ASP A 519 8.41 29.82 -10.89
N GLY A 520 7.24 29.93 -11.50
CA GLY A 520 6.57 28.83 -12.19
C GLY A 520 7.37 28.29 -13.37
N SER A 521 8.28 29.09 -13.92
CA SER A 521 9.18 28.65 -14.99
C SER A 521 10.35 27.79 -14.49
N ASN A 522 10.63 27.69 -13.19
CA ASN A 522 11.81 27.00 -12.64
C ASN A 522 11.65 25.48 -12.48
N GLY A 523 10.65 24.89 -13.12
CA GLY A 523 10.33 23.49 -12.93
C GLY A 523 9.28 22.98 -13.89
N ILE A 524 8.73 21.82 -13.54
CA ILE A 524 7.74 21.10 -14.34
C ILE A 524 6.44 21.04 -13.54
N TRP A 525 5.33 21.26 -14.25
CA TRP A 525 3.99 21.22 -13.70
C TRP A 525 3.25 20.00 -14.20
N CYS A 526 2.60 19.29 -13.29
CA CYS A 526 1.81 18.10 -13.61
C CYS A 526 0.52 18.07 -12.78
N MET A 527 -0.50 17.43 -13.33
CA MET A 527 -1.69 17.06 -12.59
C MET A 527 -1.55 15.61 -12.14
N SER A 528 -1.93 15.33 -10.90
CA SER A 528 -2.05 13.94 -10.43
C SER A 528 -3.12 13.86 -9.34
N ASP A 529 -3.84 12.75 -9.31
CA ASP A 529 -4.97 12.51 -8.41
C ASP A 529 -4.52 11.95 -7.06
N PHE A 530 -5.31 12.22 -6.00
CA PHE A 530 -5.24 11.66 -4.62
C PHE A 530 -5.69 10.20 -4.51
#